data_AF-A0A945S5L5-F1
#
_entry.id   AF-A0A945S5L5-F1
#
_cell.length_a   1.000
_cell.length_b   1.000
_cell.length_c   1.000
_cell.angle_alpha   90.00
_cell.angle_beta   90.00
_cell.angle_gamma   90.00
#
_symmetry.space_group_name_H-M   'P 1'
#
loop_
_entity.id
_entity.type
_entity.pdbx_description
1 polymer ?
#
loop_
_entity_poly.entity_id
_entity_poly.type
_entity_poly.pdbx_seq_one_letter_code
_entity_poly.pdbx_strand_id
1 'polypeptide(L)'
;MIPDISPDAERTLDELYDLLSEDHLAREIDAPVDEVVARFSPLEKPPFGQLTLNRLLVRLVRNIHIDGLRLRRFLSDPEAWAEAVSFLDRHCDSGPECSYDMVLLQAMHGEHGVVENIVSCIAQALKERERVAYVNWVYTSRIETLSWELKCELATAFMVRNSDSVPDDLRRCASSQLVDSLRGLIDLHLATQVQLTWPFRHVLASRLQKPPL
;
A
#
# COMPACT_ATOMS: atom_id res chain seq x y z
N MET A 1 12.11 -18.59 -32.39
CA MET A 1 13.39 -17.91 -32.15
C MET A 1 13.23 -17.19 -30.83
N ILE A 2 13.95 -17.60 -29.78
CA ILE A 2 13.88 -16.94 -28.47
C ILE A 2 14.61 -15.61 -28.64
N PRO A 3 14.00 -14.45 -28.35
CA PRO A 3 14.69 -13.17 -28.45
C PRO A 3 15.88 -13.18 -27.49
N ASP A 4 17.01 -12.62 -27.92
CA ASP A 4 18.17 -12.40 -27.05
C ASP A 4 17.77 -11.30 -26.06
N ILE A 5 17.54 -11.68 -24.80
CA ILE A 5 17.09 -10.76 -23.75
C ILE A 5 18.32 -10.12 -23.13
N SER A 6 18.31 -8.80 -23.03
CA SER A 6 19.36 -8.04 -22.36
C SER A 6 19.49 -8.49 -20.89
N PRO A 7 20.72 -8.83 -20.43
CA PRO A 7 20.94 -9.22 -19.03
C PRO A 7 20.59 -8.10 -18.05
N ASP A 8 20.60 -6.84 -18.50
CA ASP A 8 20.19 -5.70 -17.69
C ASP A 8 18.67 -5.63 -17.52
N ALA A 9 17.90 -6.04 -18.54
CA ALA A 9 16.44 -6.16 -18.46
C ALA A 9 16.03 -7.28 -17.50
N GLU A 10 16.69 -8.44 -17.57
CA GLU A 10 16.44 -9.54 -16.62
C GLU A 10 16.75 -9.14 -15.18
N ARG A 11 17.92 -8.54 -14.95
CA ARG A 11 18.32 -8.04 -13.62
C ARG A 11 17.32 -7.03 -13.06
N THR A 12 16.86 -6.09 -13.90
CA THR A 12 15.85 -5.10 -13.49
C THR A 12 14.53 -5.78 -13.12
N LEU A 13 14.13 -6.82 -13.85
CA LEU A 13 12.91 -7.57 -13.56
C LEU A 13 13.02 -8.35 -12.24
N ASP A 14 14.18 -8.96 -11.97
CA ASP A 14 14.47 -9.63 -10.69
C ASP A 14 14.41 -8.64 -9.52
N GLU A 15 15.09 -7.49 -9.65
CA GLU A 15 15.04 -6.43 -8.64
C GLU A 15 13.61 -5.93 -8.40
N LEU A 16 12.80 -5.79 -9.45
CA LEU A 16 11.39 -5.41 -9.33
C LEU A 16 10.60 -6.45 -8.54
N TYR A 17 10.74 -7.74 -8.86
CA TYR A 17 10.03 -8.80 -8.14
C TYR A 17 10.46 -8.91 -6.68
N ASP A 18 11.75 -8.78 -6.39
CA ASP A 18 12.24 -8.81 -5.02
C ASP A 18 11.71 -7.63 -4.20
N LEU A 19 11.76 -6.41 -4.73
CA LEU A 19 11.28 -5.20 -4.06
C LEU A 19 9.75 -5.14 -3.91
N LEU A 20 9.01 -5.73 -4.83
CA LEU A 20 7.55 -5.75 -4.83
C LEU A 20 6.95 -7.02 -4.21
N SER A 21 7.79 -7.97 -3.77
CA SER A 21 7.32 -9.17 -3.09
C SER A 21 6.60 -8.83 -1.79
N GLU A 22 5.55 -9.59 -1.44
CA GLU A 22 4.80 -9.36 -0.20
C GLU A 22 5.68 -9.53 1.03
N ASP A 23 6.64 -10.46 1.02
CA ASP A 23 7.60 -10.62 2.12
C ASP A 23 8.47 -9.37 2.32
N HIS A 24 8.87 -8.73 1.22
CA HIS A 24 9.62 -7.48 1.28
C HIS A 24 8.73 -6.32 1.78
N LEU A 25 7.53 -6.16 1.23
CA LEU A 25 6.60 -5.11 1.65
C LEU A 25 6.19 -5.28 3.12
N ALA A 26 5.90 -6.49 3.56
CA ALA A 26 5.55 -6.78 4.95
C ALA A 26 6.72 -6.46 5.90
N ARG A 27 7.95 -6.81 5.51
CA ARG A 27 9.14 -6.56 6.34
C ARG A 27 9.53 -5.09 6.39
N GLU A 28 9.48 -4.38 5.27
CA GLU A 28 9.98 -3.01 5.17
C GLU A 28 8.91 -1.95 5.51
N ILE A 29 7.62 -2.30 5.45
CA ILE A 29 6.51 -1.35 5.68
C ILE A 29 5.63 -1.80 6.83
N ASP A 30 5.10 -3.02 6.80
CA ASP A 30 4.07 -3.41 7.77
C ASP A 30 4.65 -3.65 9.16
N ALA A 31 5.73 -4.43 9.25
CA ALA A 31 6.36 -4.81 10.51
C ALA A 31 6.83 -3.58 11.33
N PRO A 32 7.47 -2.56 10.75
CA PRO A 32 7.80 -1.33 11.48
C PRO A 32 6.58 -0.61 12.07
N VAL A 33 5.46 -0.55 11.33
CA VAL A 33 4.21 0.04 11.85
C VAL A 33 3.63 -0.83 12.97
N ASP A 34 3.59 -2.14 12.76
CA ASP A 34 3.06 -3.10 13.74
C ASP A 34 3.87 -3.10 15.04
N GLU A 35 5.19 -2.92 14.97
CA GLU A 35 6.05 -2.75 16.14
C GLU A 35 5.72 -1.48 16.94
N VAL A 36 5.47 -0.35 16.26
CA VAL A 36 5.06 0.89 16.92
C VAL A 36 3.70 0.71 17.61
N VAL A 37 2.77 0.05 16.92
CA VAL A 37 1.45 -0.28 17.46
C VAL A 37 1.54 -1.19 18.67
N ALA A 38 2.35 -2.25 18.61
CA ALA A 38 2.54 -3.19 19.72
C ALA A 38 3.11 -2.53 20.98
N ARG A 39 3.92 -1.47 20.82
CA ARG A 39 4.46 -0.66 21.92
C ARG A 39 3.53 0.48 22.35
N PHE A 40 2.47 0.76 21.61
CA PHE A 40 1.56 1.86 21.91
C PHE A 40 0.64 1.49 23.09
N SER A 41 0.86 2.15 24.24
CA SER A 41 -0.04 2.04 25.38
C SER A 41 -0.87 3.32 25.52
N PRO A 42 -2.22 3.26 25.51
CA PRO A 42 -3.07 4.42 25.80
C PRO A 42 -2.76 4.98 27.20
N LEU A 43 -2.85 6.30 27.38
CA LEU A 43 -2.59 6.96 28.68
C LEU A 43 -3.68 6.65 29.71
N GLU A 44 -4.90 6.51 29.22
CA GLU A 44 -6.11 6.31 30.00
C GLU A 44 -6.89 5.15 29.38
N LYS A 45 -7.77 4.51 30.15
CA LYS A 45 -8.73 3.53 29.63
C LYS A 45 -10.09 4.20 29.41
N PRO A 46 -10.92 3.72 28.49
CA PRO A 46 -12.27 4.21 28.33
C PRO A 46 -13.06 4.14 29.65
N PRO A 47 -14.06 5.02 29.86
CA PRO A 47 -14.60 5.97 28.90
C PRO A 47 -13.72 7.21 28.70
N PHE A 48 -13.74 7.77 27.48
CA PHE A 48 -12.98 8.99 27.13
C PHE A 48 -13.90 10.17 26.85
N GLY A 49 -13.46 11.36 27.27
CA GLY A 49 -13.95 12.61 26.68
C GLY A 49 -13.29 12.88 25.33
N GLN A 50 -13.90 13.76 24.53
CA GLN A 50 -13.39 14.14 23.20
C GLN A 50 -11.92 14.59 23.21
N LEU A 51 -11.51 15.38 24.22
CA LEU A 51 -10.14 15.86 24.34
C LEU A 51 -9.13 14.72 24.55
N THR A 52 -9.47 13.73 25.37
CA THR A 52 -8.62 12.55 25.62
C THR A 52 -8.49 11.70 24.37
N LEU A 53 -9.61 11.47 23.65
CA LEU A 53 -9.59 10.75 22.39
C LEU A 53 -8.72 11.45 21.34
N ASN A 54 -8.88 12.77 21.15
CA ASN A 54 -8.08 13.54 20.20
C ASN A 54 -6.58 13.45 20.51
N ARG A 55 -6.19 13.53 21.79
CA ARG A 55 -4.79 13.37 22.21
C ARG A 55 -4.26 11.97 21.94
N LEU A 56 -5.08 10.94 22.15
CA LEU A 56 -4.73 9.55 21.84
C LEU A 56 -4.47 9.39 20.34
N LEU A 57 -5.37 9.89 19.49
CA LEU A 57 -5.26 9.85 18.02
C LEU A 57 -4.01 10.58 17.52
N VAL A 58 -3.79 11.82 17.98
CA VAL A 58 -2.61 12.62 17.62
C VAL A 58 -1.33 11.89 17.97
N ARG A 59 -1.24 11.34 19.19
CA ARG A 59 -0.04 10.63 19.64
C ARG A 59 0.20 9.36 18.84
N LEU A 60 -0.85 8.59 18.55
CA LEU A 60 -0.73 7.38 17.73
C LEU A 60 -0.17 7.71 16.35
N VAL A 61 -0.79 8.64 15.63
CA VAL A 61 -0.36 9.03 14.28
C VAL A 61 1.06 9.56 14.29
N ARG A 62 1.41 10.44 15.24
CA ARG A 62 2.78 10.95 15.36
C ARG A 62 3.80 9.85 15.59
N ASN A 63 3.52 8.90 16.49
CA ASN A 63 4.43 7.78 16.75
C ASN A 63 4.65 6.93 15.50
N ILE A 64 3.58 6.62 14.75
CA ILE A 64 3.72 5.85 13.50
C ILE A 64 4.54 6.62 12.47
N HIS A 65 4.31 7.92 12.30
CA HIS A 65 5.08 8.75 11.35
C HIS A 65 6.56 8.91 11.70
N ILE A 66 6.91 8.90 12.99
CA ILE A 66 8.30 9.09 13.43
C ILE A 66 9.06 7.77 13.43
N ASP A 67 8.42 6.70 13.93
CA ASP A 67 9.10 5.43 14.24
C ASP A 67 8.68 4.26 13.35
N GLY A 68 7.52 4.34 12.71
CA GLY A 68 6.90 3.23 11.96
C GLY A 68 6.94 3.38 10.44
N LEU A 69 7.13 4.60 9.91
CA LEU A 69 7.22 4.83 8.47
C LEU A 69 8.68 4.92 8.00
N ARG A 70 8.92 4.44 6.78
CA ARG A 70 10.24 4.52 6.12
C ARG A 70 10.69 5.97 5.95
N LEU A 71 9.78 6.84 5.52
CA LEU A 71 10.01 8.28 5.43
C LEU A 71 9.46 8.98 6.68
N ARG A 72 10.37 9.26 7.61
CA ARG A 72 10.00 9.92 8.88
C ARG A 72 9.42 11.30 8.64
N ARG A 73 8.29 11.58 9.30
CA ARG A 73 7.65 12.91 9.28
C ARG A 73 7.36 13.38 10.69
N PHE A 74 7.70 14.64 10.95
CA PHE A 74 7.37 15.30 12.21
C PHE A 74 6.11 16.12 12.01
N LEU A 75 4.97 15.53 12.35
CA LEU A 75 3.68 16.22 12.28
C LEU A 75 3.47 17.08 13.52
N SER A 76 2.96 18.29 13.31
CA SER A 76 2.36 19.11 14.37
C SER A 76 1.05 18.49 14.86
N ASP A 77 0.58 18.89 16.04
CA ASP A 77 -0.68 18.34 16.59
C ASP A 77 -1.89 18.55 15.67
N PRO A 78 -2.09 19.73 15.03
CA PRO A 78 -3.19 19.91 14.07
C PRO A 78 -3.08 19.00 12.85
N GLU A 79 -1.87 18.80 12.31
CA GLU A 79 -1.65 17.92 11.16
C GLU A 79 -1.92 16.46 11.51
N ALA A 80 -1.39 15.98 12.64
CA ALA A 80 -1.60 14.62 13.10
C ALA A 80 -3.09 14.34 13.39
N TRP A 81 -3.80 15.33 13.95
CA TRP A 81 -5.23 15.22 14.18
C TRP A 81 -6.02 15.17 12.87
N ALA A 82 -5.76 16.08 11.94
CA ALA A 82 -6.42 16.11 10.63
C ALA A 82 -6.20 14.79 9.88
N GLU A 83 -4.99 14.23 9.97
CA GLU A 83 -4.67 12.96 9.35
C GLU A 83 -5.41 11.79 10.01
N ALA A 84 -5.48 11.75 11.35
CA ALA A 84 -6.22 10.73 12.08
C ALA A 84 -7.71 10.72 11.69
N VAL A 85 -8.37 11.89 11.70
CA VAL A 85 -9.77 12.02 11.28
C VAL A 85 -9.94 11.57 9.84
N SER A 86 -9.03 11.98 8.96
CA SER A 86 -9.09 11.60 7.55
C SER A 86 -8.90 10.10 7.31
N PHE A 87 -8.19 9.37 8.19
CA PHE A 87 -8.12 7.92 8.13
C PHE A 87 -9.41 7.26 8.61
N LEU A 88 -9.96 7.72 9.74
CA LEU A 88 -11.24 7.24 10.28
C LEU A 88 -12.40 7.49 9.30
N ASP A 89 -12.38 8.57 8.52
CA ASP A 89 -13.46 8.84 7.57
C ASP A 89 -13.32 8.07 6.24
N ARG A 90 -12.09 7.73 5.83
CA ARG A 90 -11.82 7.15 4.49
C ARG A 90 -11.57 5.65 4.46
N HIS A 91 -10.99 5.07 5.52
CA HIS A 91 -10.66 3.63 5.54
C HIS A 91 -11.72 2.79 6.26
N CYS A 92 -12.82 3.45 6.60
CA CYS A 92 -13.98 2.88 7.27
C CYS A 92 -15.14 2.64 6.31
N ASP A 93 -14.82 2.40 5.03
CA ASP A 93 -15.78 2.01 3.99
C ASP A 93 -16.47 0.65 4.29
N SER A 94 -16.06 -0.06 5.35
CA SER A 94 -16.66 -1.30 5.84
C SER A 94 -17.92 -1.10 6.71
N GLY A 95 -18.30 0.13 7.07
CA GLY A 95 -19.56 0.41 7.74
C GLY A 95 -19.58 1.72 8.55
N PRO A 96 -20.76 2.20 8.97
CA PRO A 96 -20.90 3.44 9.74
C PRO A 96 -20.16 3.42 11.09
N GLU A 97 -19.72 2.26 11.56
CA GLU A 97 -19.20 2.01 12.91
C GLU A 97 -17.82 2.63 13.18
N CYS A 98 -17.11 3.14 12.17
CA CYS A 98 -15.73 3.61 12.34
C CYS A 98 -15.49 5.09 11.94
N SER A 99 -16.55 5.89 11.77
CA SER A 99 -16.41 7.35 11.64
C SER A 99 -15.92 7.99 12.93
N TYR A 100 -15.33 9.19 12.86
CA TYR A 100 -14.89 9.90 14.08
C TYR A 100 -16.01 10.05 15.12
N ASP A 101 -17.21 10.42 14.68
CA ASP A 101 -18.35 10.61 15.58
C ASP A 101 -18.78 9.31 16.25
N MET A 102 -18.77 8.20 15.52
CA MET A 102 -19.09 6.88 16.09
C MET A 102 -18.01 6.42 17.04
N VAL A 103 -16.74 6.56 16.68
CA VAL A 103 -15.61 6.25 17.55
C VAL A 103 -15.68 7.08 18.84
N LEU A 104 -16.00 8.37 18.74
CA LEU A 104 -16.20 9.24 19.90
C LEU A 104 -17.36 8.75 20.77
N LEU A 105 -18.49 8.39 20.17
CA LEU A 105 -19.66 7.87 20.87
C LEU A 105 -19.32 6.58 21.63
N GLN A 106 -18.66 5.61 20.97
CA GLN A 106 -18.24 4.35 21.57
C GLN A 106 -17.25 4.57 22.71
N ALA A 107 -16.27 5.46 22.49
CA ALA A 107 -15.29 5.84 23.49
C ALA A 107 -15.93 6.48 24.73
N MET A 108 -16.93 7.34 24.55
CA MET A 108 -17.66 7.98 25.65
C MET A 108 -18.50 6.98 26.46
N HIS A 109 -19.03 5.94 25.81
CA HIS A 109 -19.78 4.87 26.48
C HIS A 109 -18.89 3.77 27.07
N GLY A 110 -17.57 3.83 26.86
CA GLY A 110 -16.62 2.86 27.38
C GLY A 110 -16.75 1.49 26.71
N GLU A 111 -17.15 1.45 25.45
CA GLU A 111 -17.29 0.20 24.70
C GLU A 111 -15.97 -0.57 24.62
N HIS A 112 -16.05 -1.88 24.83
CA HIS A 112 -14.86 -2.74 24.86
C HIS A 112 -14.26 -2.87 23.46
N GLY A 113 -12.92 -2.78 23.36
CA GLY A 113 -12.22 -2.93 22.08
C GLY A 113 -12.14 -1.66 21.23
N VAL A 114 -12.76 -0.54 21.66
CA VAL A 114 -12.79 0.70 20.86
C VAL A 114 -11.38 1.21 20.56
N VAL A 115 -10.45 1.14 21.52
CA VAL A 115 -9.08 1.62 21.32
C VAL A 115 -8.32 0.73 20.36
N GLU A 116 -8.44 -0.57 20.53
CA GLU A 116 -7.81 -1.59 19.69
C GLU A 116 -8.27 -1.45 18.24
N ASN A 117 -9.58 -1.22 18.04
CA ASN A 117 -10.17 -0.99 16.73
C ASN A 117 -9.64 0.29 16.07
N ILE A 118 -9.60 1.42 16.79
CA ILE A 118 -9.03 2.68 16.30
C ILE A 118 -7.58 2.49 15.88
N VAL A 119 -6.79 1.89 16.77
CA VAL A 119 -5.35 1.68 16.56
C VAL A 119 -5.12 0.81 15.32
N SER A 120 -5.85 -0.29 15.21
CA SER A 120 -5.79 -1.20 14.06
C SER A 120 -6.20 -0.49 12.77
N CYS A 121 -7.29 0.29 12.78
CA CYS A 121 -7.79 1.00 11.60
C CYS A 121 -6.77 2.02 11.09
N ILE A 122 -6.24 2.87 11.98
CA ILE A 122 -5.25 3.89 11.62
C ILE A 122 -3.94 3.25 11.15
N ALA A 123 -3.48 2.19 11.83
CA ALA A 123 -2.29 1.48 11.44
C ALA A 123 -2.43 0.86 10.04
N GLN A 124 -3.56 0.20 9.77
CA GLN A 124 -3.84 -0.39 8.47
C GLN A 124 -3.90 0.67 7.36
N ALA A 125 -4.59 1.78 7.59
CA ALA A 125 -4.68 2.88 6.64
C ALA A 125 -3.30 3.50 6.32
N LEU A 126 -2.44 3.63 7.33
CA LEU A 126 -1.08 4.12 7.15
C LEU A 126 -0.20 3.13 6.38
N LYS A 127 -0.29 1.83 6.69
CA LYS A 127 0.40 0.76 5.94
C LYS A 127 0.01 0.75 4.47
N GLU A 128 -1.29 0.81 4.17
CA GLU A 128 -1.79 0.85 2.80
C GLU A 128 -1.28 2.07 2.03
N ARG A 129 -1.33 3.26 2.66
CA ARG A 129 -0.82 4.47 2.04
C ARG A 129 0.69 4.39 1.78
N GLU A 130 1.47 3.88 2.73
CA GLU A 130 2.92 3.75 2.59
C GLU A 130 3.28 2.69 1.54
N ARG A 131 2.57 1.55 1.50
CA ARG A 131 2.68 0.54 0.43
C ARG A 131 2.48 1.15 -0.94
N VAL A 132 1.41 1.95 -1.14
CA VAL A 132 1.17 2.64 -2.42
C VAL A 132 2.30 3.60 -2.78
N ALA A 133 2.78 4.39 -1.80
CA ALA A 133 3.90 5.32 -2.02
C ALA A 133 5.20 4.58 -2.38
N TYR A 134 5.48 3.47 -1.71
CA TYR A 134 6.65 2.63 -1.95
C TYR A 134 6.62 1.99 -3.33
N VAL A 135 5.51 1.34 -3.70
CA VAL A 135 5.32 0.72 -5.01
C VAL A 135 5.47 1.76 -6.14
N ASN A 136 4.89 2.96 -5.96
CA ASN A 136 5.10 4.06 -6.91
C ASN A 136 6.59 4.41 -7.04
N TRP A 137 7.30 4.55 -5.91
CA TRP A 137 8.73 4.85 -5.92
C TRP A 137 9.55 3.76 -6.61
N VAL A 138 9.25 2.47 -6.40
CA VAL A 138 9.92 1.36 -7.08
C VAL A 138 9.73 1.48 -8.60
N TYR A 139 8.50 1.64 -9.08
CA TYR A 139 8.24 1.78 -10.51
C TYR A 139 8.89 3.01 -11.13
N THR A 140 8.81 4.16 -10.46
CA THR A 140 9.44 5.39 -10.95
C THR A 140 10.97 5.23 -11.02
N SER A 141 11.58 4.63 -10.00
CA SER A 141 13.04 4.49 -9.93
C SER A 141 13.62 3.38 -10.83
N ARG A 142 12.84 2.33 -11.13
CA ARG A 142 13.30 1.15 -11.89
C ARG A 142 12.77 1.06 -13.31
N ILE A 143 11.66 1.70 -13.64
CA ILE A 143 11.07 1.64 -14.98
C ILE A 143 11.03 3.03 -15.61
N GLU A 144 10.44 4.03 -14.96
CA GLU A 144 10.14 5.32 -15.63
C GLU A 144 11.41 6.07 -16.07
N THR A 145 12.51 5.90 -15.33
CA THR A 145 13.83 6.48 -15.59
C THR A 145 14.64 5.79 -16.70
N LEU A 146 14.22 4.60 -17.16
CA LEU A 146 14.92 3.85 -18.21
C LEU A 146 14.73 4.51 -19.59
N SER A 147 15.70 4.26 -20.49
CA SER A 147 15.55 4.62 -21.90
C SER A 147 14.39 3.84 -22.54
N TRP A 148 13.86 4.35 -23.65
CA TRP A 148 12.77 3.69 -24.35
C TRP A 148 13.14 2.27 -24.82
N GLU A 149 14.38 2.09 -25.26
CA GLU A 149 14.93 0.82 -25.71
C GLU A 149 14.95 -0.20 -24.57
N LEU A 150 15.50 0.18 -23.41
CA LEU A 150 15.53 -0.66 -22.22
C LEU A 150 14.12 -1.00 -21.70
N LYS A 151 13.16 -0.09 -21.82
CA LYS A 151 11.75 -0.38 -21.49
C LYS A 151 11.16 -1.45 -22.42
N CYS A 152 11.47 -1.39 -23.72
CA CYS A 152 11.05 -2.42 -24.68
C CYS A 152 11.71 -3.77 -24.39
N GLU A 153 12.99 -3.78 -24.03
CA GLU A 153 13.71 -4.99 -23.61
C GLU A 153 13.11 -5.57 -22.32
N LEU A 154 12.80 -4.73 -21.34
CA LEU A 154 12.14 -5.13 -20.09
C LEU A 154 10.75 -5.74 -20.35
N ALA A 155 9.96 -5.13 -21.23
CA ALA A 155 8.67 -5.68 -21.65
C ALA A 155 8.85 -7.04 -22.35
N THR A 156 9.87 -7.19 -23.19
CA THR A 156 10.19 -8.47 -23.84
C THR A 156 10.57 -9.53 -22.80
N ALA A 157 11.45 -9.18 -21.86
CA ALA A 157 11.88 -10.06 -20.77
C ALA A 157 10.69 -10.54 -19.93
N PHE A 158 9.81 -9.63 -19.54
CA PHE A 158 8.58 -9.95 -18.82
C PHE A 158 7.70 -10.93 -19.58
N MET A 159 7.46 -10.69 -20.87
CA MET A 159 6.59 -11.52 -21.70
C MET A 159 7.16 -12.92 -21.94
N VAL A 160 8.49 -13.04 -22.10
CA VAL A 160 9.14 -14.34 -22.27
C VAL A 160 9.09 -15.13 -20.97
N ARG A 161 9.48 -14.52 -19.84
CA ARG A 161 9.53 -15.17 -18.53
C ARG A 161 8.16 -15.65 -18.07
N ASN A 162 7.12 -14.86 -18.35
CA ASN A 162 5.77 -15.13 -17.88
C ASN A 162 4.87 -15.70 -18.97
N SER A 163 5.45 -16.19 -20.08
CA SER A 163 4.73 -16.59 -21.28
C SER A 163 3.55 -17.51 -20.98
N ASP A 164 3.71 -18.51 -20.11
CA ASP A 164 2.63 -19.46 -19.74
C ASP A 164 1.40 -18.79 -19.10
N SER A 165 1.61 -17.70 -18.36
CA SER A 165 0.55 -16.97 -17.64
C SER A 165 -0.10 -15.85 -18.45
N VAL A 166 0.48 -15.49 -19.60
CA VAL A 166 0.05 -14.34 -20.40
C VAL A 166 -0.93 -14.81 -21.51
N PRO A 167 -2.09 -14.15 -21.69
CA PRO A 167 -3.00 -14.44 -22.79
C PRO A 167 -2.35 -14.34 -24.17
N ASP A 168 -2.75 -15.21 -25.11
CA ASP A 168 -2.19 -15.28 -26.47
C ASP A 168 -2.25 -13.94 -27.22
N ASP A 169 -3.32 -13.15 -27.02
CA ASP A 169 -3.47 -11.86 -27.68
C ASP A 169 -2.38 -10.87 -27.26
N LEU A 170 -1.98 -10.88 -25.98
CA LEU A 170 -0.87 -10.06 -25.49
C LEU A 170 0.49 -10.57 -25.99
N ARG A 171 0.66 -11.89 -26.16
CA ARG A 171 1.89 -12.47 -26.73
C ARG A 171 2.14 -12.05 -28.18
N ARG A 172 1.09 -11.67 -28.91
CA ARG A 172 1.17 -11.18 -30.29
C ARG A 172 1.49 -9.69 -30.39
N CYS A 173 1.36 -8.94 -29.30
CA CYS A 173 1.72 -7.53 -29.27
C CYS A 173 3.24 -7.36 -29.37
N ALA A 174 3.68 -6.31 -30.09
CA ALA A 174 5.08 -5.91 -30.04
C ALA A 174 5.42 -5.32 -28.67
N SER A 175 6.64 -5.52 -28.19
CA SER A 175 7.08 -5.02 -26.87
C SER A 175 6.91 -3.50 -26.74
N SER A 176 7.12 -2.75 -27.82
CA SER A 176 6.87 -1.30 -27.89
C SER A 176 5.42 -0.90 -27.63
N GLN A 177 4.44 -1.78 -27.90
CA GLN A 177 3.02 -1.54 -27.60
C GLN A 177 2.68 -1.85 -26.14
N LEU A 178 3.54 -2.60 -25.45
CA LEU A 178 3.32 -3.06 -24.08
C LEU A 178 4.01 -2.18 -23.04
N VAL A 179 4.98 -1.36 -23.42
CA VAL A 179 5.77 -0.50 -22.49
C VAL A 179 4.87 0.31 -21.56
N ASP A 180 3.85 0.99 -22.09
CA ASP A 180 2.96 1.83 -21.29
C ASP A 180 2.04 1.02 -20.36
N SER A 181 1.84 -0.27 -20.66
CA SER A 181 1.04 -1.20 -19.86
C SER A 181 1.87 -2.08 -18.93
N LEU A 182 3.21 -2.01 -19.02
CA LEU A 182 4.12 -2.93 -18.34
C LEU A 182 3.90 -2.95 -16.82
N ARG A 183 3.70 -1.77 -16.22
CA ARG A 183 3.36 -1.65 -14.80
C ARG A 183 2.10 -2.42 -14.44
N GLY A 184 1.03 -2.25 -15.22
CA GLY A 184 -0.25 -2.93 -14.97
C GLY A 184 -0.14 -4.45 -15.16
N LEU A 185 0.70 -4.89 -16.10
CA LEU A 185 0.96 -6.32 -16.33
C LEU A 185 1.74 -6.94 -15.16
N ILE A 186 2.75 -6.24 -14.64
CA ILE A 186 3.51 -6.67 -13.45
C ILE A 186 2.59 -6.70 -12.23
N ASP A 187 1.81 -5.64 -11.99
CA ASP A 187 0.86 -5.57 -10.88
C ASP A 187 -0.15 -6.74 -10.94
N LEU A 188 -0.69 -7.05 -12.13
CA LEU A 188 -1.60 -8.17 -12.32
C LEU A 188 -0.93 -9.52 -12.04
N HIS A 189 0.31 -9.69 -12.51
CA HIS A 189 1.07 -10.92 -12.28
C HIS A 189 1.39 -11.14 -10.80
N LEU A 190 1.81 -10.10 -10.09
CA LEU A 190 2.04 -10.18 -8.65
C LEU A 190 0.73 -10.47 -7.90
N ALA A 191 -0.37 -9.84 -8.30
CA ALA A 191 -1.67 -10.08 -7.69
C ALA A 191 -2.16 -11.52 -7.85
N THR A 192 -1.91 -12.17 -8.99
CA THR A 192 -2.28 -13.58 -9.19
C THR A 192 -1.40 -14.54 -8.40
N GLN A 193 -0.13 -14.19 -8.14
CA GLN A 193 0.71 -14.95 -7.21
C GLN A 193 0.22 -14.82 -5.75
N VAL A 194 -0.22 -13.63 -5.34
CA VAL A 194 -0.72 -13.34 -3.98
C VAL A 194 -2.15 -13.83 -3.74
N GLN A 195 -2.99 -13.93 -4.78
CA GLN A 195 -4.35 -14.49 -4.67
C GLN A 195 -4.38 -15.98 -4.28
N LEU A 196 -3.24 -16.67 -4.34
CA LEU A 196 -3.08 -18.01 -3.78
C LEU A 196 -2.83 -17.99 -2.26
N THR A 197 -2.66 -16.81 -1.63
CA THR A 197 -2.36 -16.69 -0.20
C THR A 197 -3.22 -15.67 0.58
N TRP A 198 -3.73 -14.54 0.07
CA TRP A 198 -4.60 -13.62 0.86
C TRP A 198 -5.60 -12.75 0.03
N PRO A 199 -6.74 -12.28 0.58
CA PRO A 199 -7.76 -11.55 -0.17
C PRO A 199 -7.71 -10.02 0.06
N PHE A 200 -7.27 -9.24 -0.94
CA PHE A 200 -7.58 -7.81 -1.02
C PHE A 200 -8.07 -7.46 -2.44
N ARG A 201 -9.32 -7.00 -2.53
CA ARG A 201 -9.99 -6.63 -3.79
C ARG A 201 -9.95 -5.12 -4.11
N HIS A 202 -9.54 -4.26 -3.18
CA HIS A 202 -9.89 -2.83 -3.29
C HIS A 202 -8.81 -1.93 -3.91
N VAL A 203 -7.53 -2.27 -3.85
CA VAL A 203 -6.45 -1.40 -4.37
C VAL A 203 -6.29 -1.53 -5.90
N LEU A 204 -6.53 -2.71 -6.48
CA LEU A 204 -6.45 -2.92 -7.93
C LEU A 204 -7.74 -2.57 -8.67
N ALA A 205 -8.90 -2.68 -8.01
CA ALA A 205 -10.19 -2.38 -8.63
C ALA A 205 -10.39 -0.88 -8.93
N SER A 206 -9.81 0.01 -8.12
CA SER A 206 -9.96 1.47 -8.28
C SER A 206 -9.15 2.05 -9.45
N ARG A 207 -8.14 1.34 -9.97
CA ARG A 207 -7.34 1.78 -11.13
C ARG A 207 -7.83 1.26 -12.48
N LEU A 208 -8.72 0.26 -12.49
CA LEU A 208 -9.31 -0.31 -13.72
C LEU A 208 -10.61 0.36 -14.14
N GLN A 209 -11.22 1.20 -13.29
CA GLN A 209 -12.36 2.04 -13.67
C GLN A 209 -11.87 3.40 -14.18
N LYS A 210 -11.60 3.50 -15.49
CA LYS A 210 -11.70 4.80 -16.16
C LYS A 210 -13.17 5.23 -16.14
N PRO A 211 -13.51 6.49 -15.80
CA PRO A 211 -14.85 6.98 -16.03
C PRO A 211 -15.14 6.98 -17.55
N PRO A 212 -16.36 6.63 -17.98
CA PRO A 212 -16.77 6.88 -19.36
C PRO A 212 -16.73 8.40 -19.61
N LEU A 213 -16.10 8.79 -20.73
CA LEU A 213 -16.15 10.14 -21.27
C LEU A 213 -17.58 10.54 -21.64
#